data_AF-A0A139N0N5-F1
#
_entry.id   AF-A0A139N0N5-F1
#
_cell.length_a   1.000
_cell.length_b   1.000
_cell.length_c   1.000
_cell.angle_alpha   90.00
_cell.angle_beta   90.00
_cell.angle_gamma   90.00
#
_symmetry.space_group_name_H-M   'P 1'
#
loop_
_entity.id
_entity.type
_entity.pdbx_description
1 polymer ?
#
loop_
_entity_poly.entity_id
_entity_poly.type
_entity_poly.pdbx_seq_one_letter_code
_entity_poly.pdbx_strand_id
1 'polypeptide(L)'
;MEKKLIGLDLSHIAEGGLQEKLDLELEKVFNNILDLNTDAKAKRILTITLKMSSNDERTVVDTVMDVKSKLAPQNAVATTILVGRDYDTGMVHANELRSSVPGQMYFDDDAQLRTDIGQPVEEVEEQEKTSTDIIDFKKKVGN
;
A
#
# COMPACT_ATOMS: atom_id res chain seq x y z
N MET A 1 -51.16 -8.74 -17.08
CA MET A 1 -49.96 -8.77 -16.23
C MET A 1 -49.86 -10.16 -15.63
N GLU A 2 -48.75 -10.86 -15.87
CA GLU A 2 -48.52 -12.19 -15.30
C GLU A 2 -48.45 -12.08 -13.77
N LYS A 3 -49.19 -12.96 -13.09
CA LYS A 3 -49.19 -13.03 -11.63
C LYS A 3 -47.89 -13.71 -11.20
N LYS A 4 -46.94 -12.94 -10.65
CA LYS A 4 -45.74 -13.52 -10.03
C LYS A 4 -46.17 -14.43 -8.87
N LEU A 5 -45.76 -15.70 -8.93
CA LEU A 5 -46.01 -16.69 -7.87
C LEU A 5 -45.17 -16.41 -6.61
N ILE A 6 -44.06 -15.69 -6.77
CA ILE A 6 -43.19 -15.23 -5.68
C ILE A 6 -43.24 -13.70 -5.66
N GLY A 7 -43.88 -13.14 -4.63
CA GLY A 7 -44.09 -11.70 -4.47
C GLY A 7 -42.95 -10.96 -3.78
N LEU A 8 -41.73 -11.51 -3.79
CA LEU A 8 -40.58 -10.90 -3.13
C LEU A 8 -39.88 -9.94 -4.11
N ASP A 9 -39.88 -8.64 -3.77
CA ASP A 9 -39.21 -7.62 -4.57
C ASP A 9 -37.94 -7.13 -3.88
N LEU A 10 -36.79 -7.30 -4.54
CA LEU A 10 -35.46 -7.01 -3.99
C LEU A 10 -35.30 -5.55 -3.52
N SER A 11 -35.91 -4.60 -4.22
CA SER A 11 -35.84 -3.17 -3.87
C SER A 11 -36.66 -2.82 -2.63
N HIS A 12 -37.70 -3.61 -2.33
CA HIS A 12 -38.62 -3.35 -1.21
C HIS A 12 -38.42 -4.33 -0.03
N ILE A 13 -37.50 -5.29 -0.15
CA ILE A 13 -37.17 -6.20 0.95
C ILE A 13 -36.66 -5.40 2.15
N ALA A 14 -37.16 -5.78 3.34
CA ALA A 14 -36.84 -5.14 4.62
C ALA A 14 -37.00 -3.61 4.57
N GLU A 15 -38.12 -3.14 4.00
CA GLU A 15 -38.47 -1.71 3.88
C GLU A 15 -37.44 -0.89 3.10
N GLY A 16 -36.73 -1.53 2.16
CA GLY A 16 -35.69 -0.88 1.36
C GLY A 16 -34.30 -0.90 2.01
N GLY A 17 -34.14 -1.52 3.19
CA GLY A 17 -32.83 -1.59 3.86
C GLY A 17 -31.74 -2.31 3.05
N LEU A 18 -32.12 -3.22 2.13
CA LEU A 18 -31.16 -3.80 1.18
C LEU A 18 -30.70 -2.77 0.14
N GLN A 19 -31.62 -1.95 -0.36
CA GLN A 19 -31.33 -0.91 -1.35
C GLN A 19 -30.36 0.12 -0.78
N GLU A 20 -30.56 0.58 0.45
CA GLU A 20 -29.64 1.51 1.11
C GLU A 20 -28.22 0.96 1.23
N LYS A 21 -28.07 -0.31 1.66
CA LYS A 21 -26.75 -0.96 1.74
C LYS A 21 -26.10 -1.12 0.37
N LEU A 22 -26.90 -1.40 -0.66
CA LEU A 22 -26.42 -1.49 -2.03
C LEU A 22 -25.93 -0.15 -2.53
N ASP A 23 -26.68 0.93 -2.30
CA ASP A 23 -26.35 2.28 -2.73
C ASP A 23 -25.02 2.76 -2.11
N LEU A 24 -24.81 2.51 -0.82
CA LEU A 24 -23.55 2.82 -0.13
C LEU A 24 -22.35 2.07 -0.70
N GLU A 25 -22.51 0.78 -1.02
CA GLU A 25 -21.43 -0.02 -1.60
C GLU A 25 -21.17 0.35 -3.06
N LEU A 26 -22.20 0.71 -3.81
CA LEU A 26 -22.08 1.25 -5.17
C LEU A 26 -21.33 2.58 -5.17
N GLU A 27 -21.62 3.48 -4.23
CA GLU A 27 -20.90 4.75 -4.08
C GLU A 27 -19.40 4.51 -3.89
N LYS A 28 -19.00 3.56 -3.03
CA LYS A 28 -17.60 3.18 -2.84
C LYS A 28 -16.96 2.64 -4.12
N VAL A 29 -17.69 1.80 -4.86
CA VAL A 29 -17.22 1.25 -6.15
C VAL A 29 -17.01 2.38 -7.16
N PHE A 30 -17.94 3.31 -7.28
CA PHE A 30 -17.82 4.44 -8.21
C PHE A 30 -16.70 5.40 -7.81
N ASN A 31 -16.58 5.75 -6.53
CA ASN A 31 -15.47 6.55 -6.02
C ASN A 31 -14.12 5.88 -6.32
N ASN A 32 -14.03 4.56 -6.14
CA ASN A 32 -12.83 3.80 -6.48
C ASN A 32 -12.59 3.71 -8.01
N ILE A 33 -13.60 3.84 -8.87
CA ILE A 33 -13.41 3.92 -10.34
C ILE A 33 -12.89 5.30 -10.74
N LEU A 34 -13.38 6.35 -10.08
CA LEU A 34 -13.01 7.73 -10.36
C LEU A 34 -11.65 8.12 -9.76
N ASP A 35 -11.09 7.31 -8.85
CA ASP A 35 -9.76 7.50 -8.28
C ASP A 35 -8.66 7.21 -9.31
N LEU A 36 -7.94 8.27 -9.70
CA LEU A 36 -6.79 8.23 -10.63
C LEU A 36 -5.62 7.38 -10.09
N ASN A 37 -5.57 7.14 -8.78
CA ASN A 37 -4.56 6.29 -8.17
C ASN A 37 -4.93 4.81 -8.19
N THR A 38 -5.95 4.40 -8.93
CA THR A 38 -6.33 2.99 -9.08
C THR A 38 -6.35 2.60 -10.55
N ASP A 39 -6.19 1.31 -10.85
CA ASP A 39 -6.29 0.83 -12.23
C ASP A 39 -7.73 0.98 -12.75
N ALA A 40 -7.88 1.77 -13.82
CA ALA A 40 -9.15 2.02 -14.49
C ALA A 40 -9.76 0.74 -15.09
N LYS A 41 -8.94 -0.22 -15.52
CA LYS A 41 -9.41 -1.49 -16.11
C LYS A 41 -9.60 -2.61 -15.08
N ALA A 42 -9.21 -2.39 -13.83
CA ALA A 42 -9.37 -3.39 -12.79
C ALA A 42 -10.85 -3.70 -12.53
N LYS A 43 -11.16 -4.99 -12.44
CA LYS A 43 -12.52 -5.46 -12.19
C LYS A 43 -12.87 -5.25 -10.72
N ARG A 44 -13.96 -4.52 -10.48
CA ARG A 44 -14.58 -4.35 -9.16
C ARG A 44 -15.77 -5.30 -9.07
N ILE A 45 -15.99 -5.90 -7.91
CA ILE A 45 -17.04 -6.91 -7.71
C ILE A 45 -17.93 -6.44 -6.57
N LEU A 46 -19.25 -6.51 -6.75
CA LEU A 46 -20.21 -6.30 -5.70
C LEU A 46 -21.03 -7.58 -5.52
N THR A 47 -21.09 -8.09 -4.29
CA THR A 47 -21.72 -9.36 -3.96
C THR A 47 -22.81 -9.13 -2.92
N ILE A 48 -24.04 -9.54 -3.25
CA ILE A 48 -25.17 -9.58 -2.32
C ILE A 48 -25.35 -11.03 -1.88
N THR A 49 -25.34 -11.25 -0.57
CA THR A 49 -25.51 -12.58 0.05
C THR A 49 -26.79 -12.58 0.88
N LEU A 50 -27.73 -13.47 0.55
CA LEU A 50 -28.93 -13.72 1.33
C LEU A 50 -28.76 -15.07 2.04
N LYS A 51 -28.75 -15.06 3.37
CA LYS A 51 -28.73 -16.26 4.20
C LYS A 51 -30.14 -16.48 4.72
N MET A 52 -30.71 -17.63 4.40
CA MET A 52 -32.08 -17.98 4.78
C MET A 52 -32.07 -19.20 5.70
N SER A 53 -32.82 -19.13 6.78
CA SER A 53 -33.10 -20.26 7.67
C SER A 53 -34.59 -20.33 7.94
N SER A 54 -35.15 -21.53 8.05
CA SER A 54 -36.56 -21.71 8.39
C SER A 54 -36.73 -22.24 9.81
N ASN A 55 -37.91 -22.04 10.37
CA ASN A 55 -38.34 -22.80 11.54
C ASN A 55 -38.62 -24.28 11.18
N ASP A 56 -38.80 -25.13 12.19
CA ASP A 56 -39.05 -26.58 12.02
C ASP A 56 -40.32 -26.86 11.20
N GLU A 57 -41.34 -26.02 11.38
CA GLU A 57 -42.61 -26.10 10.66
C GLU A 57 -42.52 -25.61 9.19
N ARG A 58 -41.40 -24.98 8.81
CA ARG A 58 -41.14 -24.40 7.48
C ARG A 58 -42.20 -23.39 7.02
N THR A 59 -42.81 -22.72 7.99
CA THR A 59 -43.84 -21.69 7.79
C THR A 59 -43.27 -20.28 7.79
N VAL A 60 -42.12 -20.08 8.44
CA VAL A 60 -41.42 -18.80 8.54
C VAL A 60 -39.99 -18.98 8.04
N VAL A 61 -39.53 -18.02 7.24
CA VAL A 61 -38.16 -17.97 6.72
C VAL A 61 -37.49 -16.68 7.20
N ASP A 62 -36.53 -16.83 8.10
CA ASP A 62 -35.64 -15.76 8.50
C ASP A 62 -34.62 -15.52 7.39
N THR A 63 -34.48 -14.27 6.98
CA THR A 63 -33.55 -13.88 5.91
C THR A 63 -32.61 -12.79 6.40
N VAL A 64 -31.31 -13.07 6.38
CA VAL A 64 -30.24 -12.11 6.68
C VAL A 64 -29.55 -11.71 5.38
N MET A 65 -29.33 -10.42 5.19
CA MET A 65 -28.76 -9.88 3.96
C MET A 65 -27.46 -9.12 4.23
N ASP A 66 -26.42 -9.50 3.49
CA ASP A 66 -25.09 -8.90 3.52
C ASP A 66 -24.72 -8.38 2.12
N VAL A 67 -24.21 -7.16 2.02
CA VAL A 67 -23.65 -6.59 0.78
C VAL A 67 -22.17 -6.32 1.00
N LYS A 68 -21.31 -6.78 0.08
CA LYS A 68 -19.86 -6.59 0.15
C LYS A 68 -19.32 -6.17 -1.22
N SER A 69 -18.40 -5.21 -1.23
CA SER A 69 -17.63 -4.83 -2.42
C SER A 69 -16.18 -5.30 -2.35
N LYS A 70 -15.61 -5.63 -3.51
CA LYS A 70 -14.18 -5.83 -3.75
C LYS A 70 -13.72 -4.75 -4.71
N LEU A 71 -12.96 -3.80 -4.18
CA LEU A 71 -12.44 -2.64 -4.89
C LEU A 71 -11.12 -2.96 -5.60
N ALA A 72 -10.76 -2.11 -6.57
CA ALA A 72 -9.44 -2.16 -7.17
C ALA A 72 -8.40 -1.65 -6.17
N PRO A 73 -7.22 -2.31 -6.07
CA PRO A 73 -6.14 -1.82 -5.23
C PRO A 73 -5.62 -0.49 -5.78
N GLN A 74 -5.05 0.33 -4.91
CA GLN A 74 -4.30 1.51 -5.32
C GLN A 74 -3.03 1.08 -6.07
N ASN A 75 -2.60 1.93 -6.98
CA ASN A 75 -1.38 1.78 -7.75
C ASN A 75 -0.20 1.67 -6.78
N ALA A 76 0.63 0.65 -6.98
CA ALA A 76 1.78 0.41 -6.12
C ALA A 76 2.80 1.54 -6.28
N VAL A 77 3.21 2.14 -5.16
CA VAL A 77 4.35 3.05 -5.11
C VAL A 77 5.60 2.17 -4.98
N ALA A 78 6.40 2.10 -6.05
CA ALA A 78 7.66 1.38 -6.02
C ALA A 78 8.76 2.27 -5.45
N THR A 79 9.49 1.76 -4.47
CA THR A 79 10.75 2.37 -3.99
C THR A 79 11.83 1.29 -3.92
N THR A 80 13.08 1.69 -4.17
CA THR A 80 14.25 0.80 -4.11
C THR A 80 14.90 0.97 -2.75
N ILE A 81 15.09 -0.13 -2.02
CA ILE A 81 15.71 -0.13 -0.70
C ILE A 81 17.12 -0.71 -0.83
N LEU A 82 18.14 0.05 -0.42
CA LEU A 82 19.51 -0.41 -0.24
C LEU A 82 19.60 -1.17 1.08
N VAL A 83 20.02 -2.43 1.02
CA VAL A 83 20.16 -3.30 2.20
C VAL A 83 21.63 -3.71 2.33
N GLY A 84 22.20 -3.52 3.51
CA GLY A 84 23.55 -3.92 3.88
C GLY A 84 23.56 -4.67 5.21
N ARG A 85 24.59 -5.47 5.44
CA ARG A 85 24.87 -6.05 6.75
C ARG A 85 26.20 -5.48 7.21
N ASP A 86 26.19 -4.87 8.39
CA ASP A 86 27.40 -4.40 9.03
C ASP A 86 28.28 -5.60 9.39
N TYR A 87 29.53 -5.59 8.94
CA TYR A 87 30.46 -6.71 9.10
C TYR A 87 30.94 -6.87 10.55
N ASP A 88 30.92 -5.80 11.34
CA ASP A 88 31.44 -5.77 12.72
C ASP A 88 30.35 -6.11 13.74
N THR A 89 29.13 -5.65 13.51
CA THR A 89 28.00 -5.86 14.44
C THR A 89 27.04 -6.98 14.00
N GLY A 90 27.11 -7.40 12.73
CA GLY A 90 26.20 -8.37 12.14
C GLY A 90 24.76 -7.86 11.97
N MET A 91 24.49 -6.59 12.29
CA MET A 91 23.17 -5.98 12.20
C MET A 91 22.82 -5.62 10.76
N VAL A 92 21.55 -5.79 10.40
CA VAL A 92 21.03 -5.46 9.07
C VAL A 92 20.65 -3.99 9.07
N HIS A 93 21.22 -3.23 8.14
CA HIS A 93 20.89 -1.84 7.87
C HIS A 93 20.17 -1.75 6.51
N ALA A 94 19.08 -1.00 6.46
CA ALA A 94 18.32 -0.79 5.23
C ALA A 94 17.94 0.69 5.12
N ASN A 95 18.27 1.32 4.01
CA ASN A 95 17.93 2.70 3.69
C ASN A 95 17.30 2.77 2.29
N GLU A 96 16.44 3.75 2.05
CA GLU A 96 15.93 3.99 0.71
C GLU A 96 17.06 4.47 -0.21
N LEU A 97 17.22 3.83 -1.37
CA LEU A 97 18.20 4.23 -2.36
C LEU A 97 17.68 5.47 -3.09
N ARG A 98 18.36 6.60 -2.89
CA ARG A 98 18.01 7.88 -3.52
C ARG A 98 18.86 8.17 -4.77
N SER A 99 20.06 7.60 -4.84
CA SER A 99 20.87 7.63 -6.07
C SER A 99 20.44 6.54 -7.07
N SER A 100 20.89 6.66 -8.33
CA SER A 100 20.61 5.62 -9.34
C SER A 100 21.44 4.34 -9.13
N VAL A 101 22.55 4.42 -8.39
CA VAL A 101 23.50 3.31 -8.18
C VAL A 101 23.96 3.31 -6.71
N PRO A 102 23.96 2.15 -6.02
CA PRO A 102 24.53 2.01 -4.69
C PRO A 102 25.97 2.56 -4.61
N GLY A 103 26.27 3.34 -3.57
CA GLY A 103 27.57 3.97 -3.36
C GLY A 103 27.87 5.18 -4.27
N GLN A 104 26.96 5.57 -5.16
CA GLN A 104 27.14 6.75 -6.01
C GLN A 104 26.53 8.00 -5.36
N MET A 105 27.36 9.02 -5.16
CA MET A 105 26.88 10.36 -4.79
C MET A 105 26.09 10.99 -5.94
N TYR A 106 25.08 11.78 -5.62
CA TYR A 106 24.28 12.50 -6.59
C TYR A 106 24.05 13.95 -6.15
N PHE A 107 23.75 14.81 -7.12
CA PHE A 107 23.27 16.16 -6.82
C PHE A 107 21.75 16.11 -6.67
N ASP A 108 21.24 16.64 -5.56
CA ASP A 108 19.80 16.80 -5.39
C ASP A 108 19.26 18.03 -6.16
N ASP A 109 17.95 18.25 -6.08
CA ASP A 109 17.27 19.35 -6.78
C ASP A 109 17.74 20.74 -6.32
N ASP A 110 18.36 20.84 -5.14
CA ASP A 110 18.95 22.05 -4.57
C ASP A 110 20.46 22.19 -4.91
N ALA A 111 20.95 21.36 -5.84
CA ALA A 111 22.34 21.27 -6.27
C ALA A 111 23.34 20.94 -5.14
N GLN A 112 22.87 20.30 -4.06
CA GLN A 112 23.72 19.83 -2.97
C GLN A 112 24.22 18.41 -3.23
N LEU A 113 25.49 18.14 -2.91
CA LEU A 113 26.07 16.81 -3.06
C LEU A 113 25.62 15.92 -1.92
N ARG A 114 24.92 14.84 -2.26
CA ARG A 114 24.39 13.85 -1.30
C ARG A 114 24.92 12.46 -1.58
N THR A 115 25.02 11.66 -0.52
CA THR A 115 25.34 10.23 -0.60
C THR A 115 24.21 9.45 -1.27
N ASP A 116 24.45 8.18 -1.57
CA ASP A 116 23.48 7.27 -2.18
C ASP A 116 22.18 7.07 -1.35
N ILE A 117 22.27 7.33 -0.04
CA ILE A 117 21.15 7.31 0.92
C ILE A 117 20.57 8.69 1.23
N GLY A 118 21.05 9.76 0.59
CA GLY A 118 20.52 11.12 0.72
C GLY A 118 21.06 11.94 1.89
N GLN A 119 22.16 11.51 2.52
CA GLN A 119 22.83 12.33 3.54
C GLN A 119 23.74 13.38 2.87
N PRO A 120 23.84 14.61 3.40
CA PRO A 120 24.81 15.59 2.91
C PRO A 120 26.24 15.07 3.06
N VAL A 121 27.05 15.17 1.98
CA VAL A 121 28.43 14.67 2.00
C VAL A 121 29.31 15.44 3.00
N GLU A 122 29.04 16.73 3.18
CA GLU A 122 29.76 17.60 4.12
C GLU A 122 29.71 17.08 5.56
N GLU A 123 28.56 16.58 6.01
CA GLU A 123 28.36 16.03 7.36
C GLU A 123 29.08 14.67 7.54
N VAL A 124 29.11 13.84 6.50
CA VAL A 124 29.80 12.54 6.53
C VAL A 124 31.32 12.74 6.58
N GLU A 125 31.84 13.67 5.77
CA GLU A 125 33.28 13.98 5.78
C GLU A 125 33.75 14.57 7.12
N GLU A 126 32.94 15.40 7.79
CA GLU A 126 33.27 15.94 9.10
C GLU A 126 33.35 14.85 10.17
N GLN A 127 32.45 13.85 10.11
CA GLN A 127 32.48 12.69 11.01
C GLN A 127 33.69 11.77 10.76
N GLU A 128 34.07 11.54 9.50
CA GLU A 128 35.29 10.78 9.15
C GLU A 128 36.57 11.51 9.58
N LYS A 129 36.62 12.84 9.46
CA LYS A 129 37.77 13.67 9.90
C LYS A 129 37.98 13.62 11.42
N THR A 130 36.94 13.41 12.21
CA THR A 130 37.07 13.22 13.67
C THR A 130 37.52 11.83 14.09
N SER A 131 37.49 10.83 13.20
CA SER A 131 37.73 9.41 13.53
C SER A 131 39.02 8.81 12.96
N THR A 132 39.82 9.57 12.20
CA THR A 132 41.06 9.06 11.60
C THR A 132 42.32 9.71 12.17
N ASP A 133 43.13 8.92 12.90
CA ASP A 133 44.54 9.21 13.16
C ASP A 133 45.28 9.28 11.80
N ILE A 134 45.79 10.46 11.47
CA ILE A 134 46.46 10.76 10.21
C ILE A 134 47.70 9.85 10.06
N ILE A 135 47.69 8.93 9.10
CA ILE A 135 48.87 8.12 8.76
C ILE A 135 49.80 8.95 7.86
N ASP A 136 50.94 9.38 8.42
CA ASP A 136 51.98 10.13 7.69
C ASP A 136 52.89 9.19 6.86
N PHE A 137 52.65 9.16 5.55
CA PHE A 137 53.43 8.37 4.58
C PHE A 137 54.84 8.92 4.28
N LYS A 138 55.28 10.02 4.92
CA LYS A 138 56.66 10.53 4.80
C LYS A 138 57.62 10.00 5.87
N LYS A 139 57.17 9.15 6.79
CA LYS A 139 58.07 8.55 7.80
C LYS A 139 58.92 7.44 7.17
N LYS A 140 60.04 7.88 6.60
CA LYS A 140 61.11 7.07 5.99
C LYS A 140 61.49 5.92 6.93
N VAL A 141 61.24 4.69 6.52
CA VAL A 141 61.74 3.48 7.18
C VAL A 141 63.27 3.51 7.05
N GLY A 142 63.96 3.70 8.16
CA GLY A 142 65.43 3.62 8.23
C GLY A 142 65.87 2.16 8.23
N ASN A 143 66.93 1.88 7.45
CA ASN A 143 67.61 0.59 7.30
C ASN A 143 67.98 -0.10 8.61
#